data_AF-A0A9D6YL93-F1
#
_entry.id   AF-A0A9D6YL93-F1
#
_cell.length_a   1.000
_cell.length_b   1.000
_cell.length_c   1.000
_cell.angle_alpha   90.00
_cell.angle_beta   90.00
_cell.angle_gamma   90.00
#
_symmetry.space_group_name_H-M   'P 1'
#
loop_
_entity.id
_entity.type
_entity.pdbx_description
1 polymer ?
#
loop_
_entity_poly.entity_id
_entity_poly.type
_entity_poly.pdbx_seq_one_letter_code
_entity_poly.pdbx_strand_id
1 'polypeptide(L)' 'MEKHEKEVLWIAVKVWRGFPDEVRGFKRKSDAENQKRKWLKTMNPDYDESEVLPLLMGEG' A
#
# COMPACT_ATOMS: atom_id res chain seq x y z
N MET A 1 14.83 -22.61 18.17
CA MET A 1 13.61 -21.77 18.11
C MET A 1 13.85 -20.73 17.04
N GLU A 2 13.46 -21.03 15.80
CA GLU A 2 13.46 -20.01 14.75
C GLU A 2 12.40 -18.97 15.10
N LYS A 3 12.86 -17.75 15.43
CA LYS A 3 11.97 -16.59 15.39
C LYS A 3 11.64 -16.38 13.93
N HIS A 4 10.49 -16.87 13.48
CA HIS A 4 9.86 -16.33 12.28
C HIS A 4 9.56 -14.86 12.60
N GLU A 5 10.50 -13.97 12.27
CA GLU A 5 10.25 -12.54 12.28
C GLU A 5 9.05 -12.33 11.34
N LYS A 6 7.94 -11.82 11.88
CA LYS A 6 6.73 -11.54 11.09
C LYS A 6 7.13 -10.61 9.94
N GLU A 7 7.14 -11.14 8.72
CA GLU A 7 7.45 -10.34 7.56
C GLU A 7 6.32 -9.33 7.35
N VAL A 8 6.66 -8.04 7.44
CA VAL A 8 5.72 -6.95 7.17
C VAL A 8 5.78 -6.63 5.69
N LEU A 9 4.69 -6.87 4.98
CA LEU A 9 4.47 -6.34 3.64
C LEU A 9 3.82 -4.96 3.74
N TRP A 10 4.15 -4.06 2.83
CA TRP A 10 3.57 -2.74 2.74
C TRP A 10 2.71 -2.67 1.48
N ILE A 11 1.44 -2.36 1.63
CA ILE A 11 0.49 -2.29 0.52
C ILE A 11 0.19 -0.83 0.23
N ALA A 12 0.40 -0.41 -1.02
CA ALA A 12 -0.14 0.85 -1.53
C ALA A 12 -1.44 0.57 -2.27
N VAL A 13 -2.49 1.31 -1.95
CA VAL A 13 -3.82 1.22 -2.57
C VAL A 13 -4.15 2.54 -3.26
N LYS A 14 -4.69 2.47 -4.47
CA LYS A 14 -5.27 3.59 -5.22
C LYS A 14 -6.77 3.31 -5.40
N VAL A 15 -7.59 4.26 -4.97
CA VAL A 15 -9.04 4.24 -5.11
C VAL A 15 -9.41 5.31 -6.12
N TRP A 16 -10.16 4.92 -7.15
CA TRP A 16 -10.67 5.81 -8.18
C TRP A 16 -12.20 5.88 -8.05
N ARG A 17 -12.73 7.06 -7.74
CA ARG A 17 -14.18 7.30 -7.59
C ARG A 17 -14.90 6.28 -6.68
N GLY A 18 -14.27 5.97 -5.54
CA GLY A 18 -14.81 5.04 -4.54
C GLY A 18 -14.57 3.55 -4.80
N PHE A 19 -13.87 3.18 -5.89
CA PHE A 19 -13.54 1.79 -6.19
C PHE A 19 -12.03 1.55 -6.15
N PRO A 20 -11.55 0.43 -5.57
CA PRO A 20 -10.16 0.04 -5.69
C PRO A 20 -9.79 -0.11 -7.17
N ASP A 21 -8.85 0.71 -7.63
CA ASP A 21 -8.36 0.69 -9.01
C ASP A 21 -7.03 -0.06 -9.09
N GLU A 22 -6.14 0.14 -8.11
CA GLU A 22 -4.81 -0.44 -8.13
C GLU A 22 -4.31 -0.78 -6.72
N VAL A 23 -3.75 -1.99 -6.56
CA VAL A 23 -3.17 -2.47 -5.30
C VAL A 23 -1.77 -3.02 -5.60
N ARG A 24 -0.76 -2.56 -4.84
CA ARG A 24 0.64 -3.02 -5.00
C ARG A 24 1.27 -3.35 -3.66
N GLY A 25 1.92 -4.51 -3.56
CA GLY A 25 2.69 -4.95 -2.39
C GLY A 25 4.19 -4.63 -2.52
N PHE A 26 4.80 -4.24 -1.40
CA PHE A 26 6.20 -3.85 -1.30
C PHE A 26 6.83 -4.43 -0.04
N LYS A 27 8.12 -4.76 -0.10
CA LYS A 27 8.88 -5.19 1.09
C LYS A 27 9.28 -4.02 2.00
N ARG A 28 9.37 -2.81 1.45
CA ARG A 28 9.81 -1.59 2.18
C ARG A 28 8.71 -0.54 2.16
N LYS A 29 8.47 0.10 3.30
CA LYS A 29 7.52 1.21 3.44
C LYS A 29 7.81 2.35 2.46
N SER A 30 9.10 2.70 2.31
CA SER A 30 9.56 3.77 1.43
C SER A 30 9.10 3.57 -0.03
N ASP A 31 9.09 2.33 -0.50
CA ASP A 31 8.75 2.02 -1.88
C ASP A 31 7.24 2.16 -2.10
N ALA A 32 6.44 1.73 -1.12
CA ALA A 32 5.00 1.94 -1.10
C ALA A 32 4.63 3.44 -1.03
N GLU A 33 5.31 4.21 -0.19
CA GLU A 33 5.12 5.67 -0.12
C GLU A 33 5.52 6.38 -1.41
N ASN A 34 6.62 5.96 -2.05
CA ASN A 34 7.02 6.48 -3.34
C ASN A 34 5.98 6.18 -4.42
N GLN A 35 5.36 5.01 -4.39
CA GLN A 35 4.26 4.68 -5.29
C GLN A 35 3.04 5.56 -5.04
N LYS A 36 2.63 5.75 -3.77
CA LYS A 36 1.56 6.69 -3.40
C LYS A 36 1.83 8.10 -3.94
N ARG A 37 3.03 8.63 -3.73
CA ARG A 37 3.43 9.96 -4.25
C ARG A 37 3.37 10.04 -5.78
N LYS A 38 3.65 8.95 -6.50
CA LYS A 38 3.50 8.92 -7.96
C LYS A 38 2.03 9.03 -8.37
N TRP A 39 1.14 8.27 -7.74
CA TRP A 39 -0.30 8.33 -8.05
C TRP A 39 -0.90 9.70 -7.71
N LEU A 40 -0.54 10.29 -6.56
CA LEU A 40 -1.02 11.61 -6.16
C LEU A 40 -0.73 12.73 -7.17
N LYS A 41 0.27 12.56 -8.06
CA LYS A 41 0.55 13.53 -9.13
C LYS A 41 -0.50 13.55 -10.24
N THR A 42 -1.27 12.48 -10.38
CA THR A 42 -2.22 12.30 -11.49
C THR A 42 -3.66 12.10 -11.03
N MET A 43 -3.90 12.01 -9.72
CA MET A 43 -5.21 11.79 -9.12
C MET A 43 -5.97 13.10 -8.94
N ASN A 44 -7.30 13.03 -8.98
CA ASN A 44 -8.16 14.13 -8.56
C ASN A 44 -8.50 13.98 -7.07
N PRO A 45 -8.00 14.85 -6.18
CA PRO A 45 -8.19 14.70 -4.73
C PRO A 45 -9.64 14.83 -4.27
N ASP A 46 -10.54 15.38 -5.10
CA ASP A 46 -11.96 15.48 -4.76
C ASP A 46 -12.71 14.15 -4.93
N TYR A 47 -12.13 13.19 -5.66
CA TYR A 47 -12.79 11.94 -6.05
C TYR A 47 -11.94 10.68 -5.82
N ASP A 48 -10.63 10.84 -5.69
CA ASP A 48 -9.67 9.75 -5.70
C ASP A 48 -8.86 9.73 -4.39
N GLU A 49 -8.60 8.54 -3.88
CA GLU A 49 -7.91 8.34 -2.61
C GLU A 49 -6.73 7.38 -2.76
N SER A 50 -5.71 7.56 -1.93
CA SER A 50 -4.58 6.62 -1.89
C SER A 50 -3.99 6.48 -0.50
N GLU A 51 -3.62 5.25 -0.15
CA GLU A 51 -3.12 4.93 1.19
C GLU A 51 -2.02 3.87 1.15
N VAL A 52 -1.21 3.85 2.21
CA VAL A 52 -0.18 2.84 2.45
C VAL A 52 -0.48 2.15 3.77
N LEU A 53 -0.67 0.84 3.74
CA LEU A 53 -1.07 0.02 4.88
C LEU A 53 -0.04 -1.08 5.13
N PRO A 54 0.35 -1.36 6.39
CA PRO A 54 1.13 -2.55 6.71
C PRO A 54 0.22 -3.80 6.67
N LEU A 55 0.66 -4.83 5.97
CA LEU A 55 0.12 -6.17 6.02
C LEU A 55 1.08 -7.04 6.86
N LEU A 56 0.62 -7.42 8.05
CA LEU A 56 1.34 -8.33 8.92
C LEU A 56 1.06 -9.77 8.46
N MET A 57 2.08 -10.44 7.95
CA MET A 57 1.99 -11.87 7.64
C MET A 57 2.25 -12.64 8.95
N GLY A 58 1.22 -13.29 9.49
CA GLY A 58 1.31 -14.21 10.62
C GLY A 58 0.39 -15.39 10.37
N GLU A 59 0.84 -16.59 10.73
CA GLU A 59 0.10 -17.85 10.55
C GLU A 59 -1.31 -17.73 11.16
N GLY A 60 -2.32 -18.01 10.33
CA GLY A 60 -3.70 -18.27 10.74
C GLY A 60 -3.93 -19.75 10.95
#